data_AF-A0A959M0M0-F1
#
_entry.id   AF-A0A959M0M0-F1
#
_cell.length_a   1.000
_cell.length_b   1.000
_cell.length_c   1.000
_cell.angle_alpha   90.00
_cell.angle_beta   90.00
_cell.angle_gamma   90.00
#
_symmetry.space_group_name_H-M   'P 1'
#
loop_
_entity.id
_entity.type
_entity.pdbx_description
1 polymer ?
#
loop_
_entity_poly.entity_id
_entity_poly.type
_entity_poly.pdbx_seq_one_letter_code
_entity_poly.pdbx_strand_id
1 'polypeptide(L)'
;MAHKKGVGSTDNGRDSNSKRLGVKLFGGQATTAGNIIVRQRGTKYHAGENVYMGKDFTLHAKVDGTIAFQKRRLNRTFVSVVPVDAVPETAAPVAKAAPKKAATPAPAAKAPQKSAPKAGKSAKIELPSGKKINQDDLKVIEGIGPKIEGLLNDAGIATWADLADADQEKVQQVLDDAGPRYRMHNPATWAKQAALARDEKWAELEKYQDELDGGRE
;
A
#
# COMPACT_ATOMS: atom_id res chain seq x y z
N MET A 1 49.50 -57.33 11.85
CA MET A 1 48.78 -56.25 11.16
C MET A 1 47.82 -55.60 12.15
N ALA A 2 47.95 -54.30 12.41
CA ALA A 2 47.08 -53.61 13.36
C ALA A 2 45.72 -53.32 12.71
N HIS A 3 44.67 -54.05 13.10
CA HIS A 3 43.32 -53.72 12.71
C HIS A 3 42.88 -52.44 13.43
N LYS A 4 42.68 -51.34 12.69
CA LYS A 4 41.98 -50.16 13.18
C LYS A 4 40.50 -50.53 13.33
N LYS A 5 40.11 -50.89 14.55
CA LYS A 5 38.71 -51.09 14.92
C LYS A 5 38.06 -49.71 15.09
N GLY A 6 36.93 -49.51 14.44
CA GLY A 6 35.99 -48.43 14.75
C GLY A 6 36.01 -47.25 13.79
N VAL A 7 35.35 -47.39 12.64
CA VAL A 7 34.64 -46.25 12.07
C VAL A 7 33.31 -46.21 12.85
N GLY A 8 33.26 -45.37 13.89
CA GLY A 8 32.00 -45.05 14.54
C GLY A 8 31.25 -44.11 13.60
N SER A 9 30.05 -44.48 13.17
CA SER A 9 29.14 -43.51 12.56
C SER A 9 28.93 -42.39 13.58
N THR A 10 29.51 -41.22 13.33
CA THR A 10 29.23 -40.03 14.13
C THR A 10 27.91 -39.46 13.63
N ASP A 11 26.80 -40.05 14.08
CA ASP A 11 25.48 -39.51 13.82
C ASP A 11 25.35 -38.14 14.49
N ASN A 12 25.41 -37.10 13.68
CA ASN A 12 25.33 -35.69 14.10
C ASN A 12 23.90 -35.27 14.51
N GLY A 13 23.08 -36.19 15.02
CA GLY A 13 21.62 -36.12 15.26
C GLY A 13 21.14 -35.09 16.27
N ARG A 14 21.65 -33.85 16.20
CA ARG A 14 21.22 -32.69 16.96
C ARG A 14 20.15 -31.95 16.17
N ASP A 15 18.92 -32.46 16.24
CA ASP A 15 17.77 -31.73 15.71
C ASP A 15 17.14 -30.83 16.77
N SER A 16 16.61 -29.70 16.31
CA SER A 16 15.89 -28.76 17.15
C SER A 16 14.39 -29.06 17.15
N ASN A 17 13.75 -28.91 18.30
CA ASN A 17 12.30 -29.00 18.41
C ASN A 17 11.58 -28.02 17.46
N SER A 18 10.47 -28.48 16.87
CA SER A 18 9.61 -27.66 16.00
C SER A 18 9.11 -26.41 16.73
N LYS A 19 9.23 -25.26 16.05
CA LYS A 19 8.87 -23.95 16.61
C LYS A 19 7.41 -23.55 16.38
N ARG A 20 6.58 -24.47 15.86
CA ARG A 20 5.12 -24.28 15.66
C ARG A 20 4.77 -22.96 14.96
N LEU A 21 5.59 -22.57 13.98
CA LEU A 21 5.35 -21.41 13.12
C LEU A 21 4.17 -21.68 12.16
N GLY A 22 3.84 -20.70 11.33
CA GLY A 22 2.79 -20.77 10.32
C GLY A 22 1.57 -19.91 10.65
N VAL A 23 0.62 -19.97 9.72
CA VAL A 23 -0.69 -19.31 9.81
C VAL A 23 -1.51 -19.96 10.92
N LYS A 24 -2.16 -19.14 11.73
CA LYS A 24 -3.01 -19.54 12.87
C LYS A 24 -4.49 -19.30 12.58
N LEU A 25 -4.79 -18.20 11.88
CA LEU A 25 -6.12 -17.90 11.38
C LEU A 25 -6.04 -17.67 9.87
N PHE A 26 -6.92 -18.34 9.14
CA PHE A 26 -6.97 -18.34 7.68
C PHE A 26 -7.91 -17.26 7.14
N GLY A 27 -7.84 -16.97 5.84
CA GLY A 27 -8.74 -16.02 5.20
C GLY A 27 -10.21 -16.45 5.33
N GLY A 28 -11.10 -15.48 5.57
CA GLY A 28 -12.52 -15.72 5.81
C GLY A 28 -12.88 -16.10 7.25
N GLN A 29 -11.90 -16.28 8.14
CA GLN A 29 -12.18 -16.55 9.55
C GLN A 29 -12.37 -15.25 10.34
N ALA A 30 -13.25 -15.32 11.33
CA ALA A 30 -13.41 -14.27 12.32
C ALA A 30 -12.18 -14.20 13.25
N THR A 31 -11.77 -12.99 13.59
CA THR A 31 -10.70 -12.69 14.54
C THR A 31 -11.16 -11.64 15.52
N THR A 32 -10.63 -11.72 16.74
CA THR A 32 -10.74 -10.69 17.76
C THR A 32 -9.44 -9.88 17.78
N ALA A 33 -9.50 -8.64 18.24
CA ALA A 33 -8.36 -7.79 18.50
C ALA A 33 -7.36 -8.51 19.43
N GLY A 34 -6.08 -8.46 19.05
CA GLY A 34 -4.98 -9.12 19.76
C GLY A 34 -4.68 -10.56 19.31
N ASN A 35 -5.59 -11.21 18.58
CA ASN A 35 -5.34 -12.58 18.09
C ASN A 35 -4.13 -12.64 17.15
N ILE A 36 -3.40 -13.74 17.24
CA ILE A 36 -2.28 -14.04 16.35
C ILE A 36 -2.84 -14.60 15.04
N ILE A 37 -2.50 -13.95 13.93
CA ILE A 37 -2.89 -14.40 12.59
C ILE A 37 -1.80 -15.29 11.98
N VAL A 38 -0.53 -14.88 12.05
CA VAL A 38 0.60 -15.65 11.50
C VAL A 38 1.83 -15.53 12.40
N ARG A 39 2.45 -16.66 12.74
CA ARG A 39 3.80 -16.70 13.33
C ARG A 39 4.80 -17.06 12.25
N GLN A 40 5.78 -16.22 11.99
CA GLN A 40 6.70 -16.41 10.87
C GLN A 40 8.15 -16.11 11.24
N ARG A 41 9.06 -16.47 10.35
CA ARG A 41 10.46 -16.05 10.39
C ARG A 41 10.70 -15.17 9.17
N GLY A 42 11.11 -13.93 9.44
CA GLY A 42 11.06 -12.87 8.43
C GLY A 42 9.62 -12.56 8.00
N THR A 43 9.47 -11.70 7.00
CA THR A 43 8.17 -11.23 6.50
C THR A 43 7.78 -11.98 5.23
N LYS A 44 7.21 -13.18 5.37
CA LYS A 44 6.56 -13.89 4.26
C LYS A 44 5.18 -13.28 3.97
N TYR A 45 4.48 -12.93 5.05
CA TYR A 45 3.26 -12.17 5.05
C TYR A 45 3.53 -10.78 5.64
N HIS A 46 2.95 -9.76 5.04
CA HIS A 46 3.12 -8.36 5.45
C HIS A 46 1.85 -7.88 6.18
N ALA A 47 2.03 -7.01 7.16
CA ALA A 47 0.91 -6.35 7.83
C ALA A 47 0.22 -5.39 6.85
N GLY A 48 -1.07 -5.62 6.62
CA GLY A 48 -1.94 -4.69 5.91
C GLY A 48 -2.79 -3.89 6.89
N GLU A 49 -3.96 -3.49 6.43
CA GLU A 49 -4.91 -2.70 7.22
C GLU A 49 -5.44 -3.47 8.43
N ASN A 50 -5.61 -2.78 9.56
CA ASN A 50 -6.08 -3.36 10.83
C ASN A 50 -5.25 -4.54 11.39
N VAL A 51 -4.00 -4.67 10.94
CA VAL A 51 -3.02 -5.65 11.44
C VAL A 51 -1.77 -4.91 11.89
N TYR A 52 -1.09 -5.42 12.91
CA TYR A 52 0.25 -4.97 13.28
C TYR A 52 1.24 -6.12 13.33
N MET A 53 2.52 -5.78 13.23
CA MET A 53 3.62 -6.72 13.27
C MET A 53 4.38 -6.57 14.60
N GLY A 54 4.60 -7.69 15.28
CA GLY A 54 5.41 -7.77 16.49
C GLY A 54 6.92 -7.76 16.19
N LYS A 55 7.73 -7.72 17.26
CA LYS A 55 9.20 -7.71 17.17
C LYS A 55 9.77 -8.94 16.44
N ASP A 56 9.10 -10.09 16.56
CA ASP A 56 9.51 -11.34 15.93
C ASP A 56 8.82 -11.59 14.56
N PHE A 57 8.29 -10.53 13.94
CA PHE A 57 7.55 -10.56 12.69
C PHE A 57 6.19 -11.29 12.75
N THR A 58 5.71 -11.66 13.93
CA THR A 58 4.36 -12.22 14.13
C THR A 58 3.30 -11.16 13.79
N LEU A 59 2.25 -11.56 13.08
CA LEU A 59 1.12 -10.69 12.73
C LEU A 59 -0.03 -10.85 13.72
N HIS A 60 -0.56 -9.72 14.21
CA HIS A 60 -1.64 -9.64 15.17
C HIS A 60 -2.79 -8.76 14.65
N ALA A 61 -4.03 -9.14 14.94
CA ALA A 61 -5.20 -8.32 14.63
C ALA A 61 -5.27 -7.10 15.55
N LYS A 62 -5.57 -5.92 15.00
CA LYS A 62 -5.85 -4.69 15.79
C LYS A 62 -7.31 -4.57 16.20
N VAL A 63 -8.21 -5.11 15.38
CA VAL A 63 -9.67 -4.97 15.51
C VAL A 63 -10.34 -6.32 15.30
N ASP A 64 -11.60 -6.39 15.68
CA ASP A 64 -12.46 -7.54 15.44
C ASP A 64 -12.95 -7.53 14.00
N GLY A 65 -13.05 -8.70 13.37
CA GLY A 65 -13.58 -8.80 12.02
C GLY A 65 -13.13 -10.05 11.28
N THR A 66 -13.12 -10.00 9.95
CA THR A 66 -12.79 -11.13 9.09
C THR A 66 -11.42 -10.94 8.44
N ILE A 67 -10.60 -11.98 8.43
CA ILE A 67 -9.24 -11.92 7.86
C ILE A 67 -9.28 -12.04 6.34
N ALA A 68 -8.56 -11.17 5.65
CA ALA A 68 -8.34 -11.23 4.21
C ALA A 68 -6.84 -11.34 3.88
N PHE A 69 -6.50 -12.23 2.96
CA PHE A 69 -5.16 -12.34 2.39
C PHE A 69 -5.20 -11.84 0.96
N GLN A 70 -4.39 -10.83 0.64
CA GLN A 70 -4.33 -10.24 -0.69
C GLN A 70 -2.88 -10.19 -1.17
N LYS A 71 -2.65 -10.50 -2.44
CA LYS A 71 -1.37 -10.22 -3.08
C LYS A 71 -1.40 -8.81 -3.64
N ARG A 72 -0.31 -8.07 -3.46
CA ARG A 72 -0.12 -6.72 -4.01
C ARG A 72 1.26 -6.66 -4.69
N ARG A 73 1.73 -5.43 -4.94
CA ARG A 73 3.05 -5.06 -5.47
C ARG A 73 4.16 -6.07 -5.17
N LEU A 74 4.90 -6.45 -6.22
CA LEU A 74 6.02 -7.41 -6.15
C LEU A 74 5.61 -8.81 -5.67
N ASN A 75 4.38 -9.25 -5.96
CA ASN A 75 3.84 -10.55 -5.53
C ASN A 75 3.90 -10.79 -4.00
N ARG A 76 3.90 -9.71 -3.20
CA ARG A 76 3.93 -9.80 -1.75
C ARG A 76 2.53 -10.01 -1.20
N THR A 77 2.38 -10.91 -0.23
CA THR A 77 1.09 -11.19 0.41
C THR A 77 0.91 -10.30 1.63
N PHE A 78 -0.14 -9.48 1.61
CA PHE A 78 -0.58 -8.66 2.72
C PHE A 78 -1.77 -9.31 3.43
N VAL A 79 -1.82 -9.13 4.75
CA VAL A 79 -2.89 -9.63 5.62
C VAL A 79 -3.61 -8.43 6.22
N SER A 80 -4.90 -8.31 5.95
CA SER A 80 -5.76 -7.28 6.51
C SER A 80 -6.93 -7.89 7.28
N VAL A 81 -7.51 -7.11 8.18
CA VAL A 81 -8.77 -7.46 8.85
C VAL A 81 -9.85 -6.49 8.37
N VAL A 82 -10.91 -7.03 7.79
CA VAL A 82 -12.12 -6.29 7.41
C VAL A 82 -13.02 -6.24 8.64
N PRO A 83 -13.25 -5.05 9.26
CA PRO A 83 -14.11 -4.94 10.43
C PRO A 83 -15.53 -5.36 10.09
N VAL A 84 -16.13 -6.19 10.94
CA VAL A 84 -17.53 -6.61 10.80
C VAL A 84 -18.38 -5.74 11.73
N ASP A 85 -18.36 -4.43 11.52
CA ASP A 85 -19.27 -3.52 12.20
C ASP A 85 -20.49 -3.25 11.31
N ALA A 86 -21.62 -3.83 11.74
CA ALA A 86 -23.01 -3.49 11.40
C ALA A 86 -23.57 -3.79 10.00
N VAL A 87 -24.22 -4.95 9.88
CA VAL A 87 -25.58 -5.05 9.28
C VAL A 87 -26.42 -6.00 10.17
N PRO A 88 -27.64 -5.60 10.58
CA PRO A 88 -28.40 -6.25 11.65
C PRO A 88 -29.03 -7.59 11.24
N GLU A 89 -28.97 -8.52 12.18
CA GLU A 89 -29.66 -9.80 12.23
C GLU A 89 -31.18 -9.59 12.41
N THR A 90 -31.99 -10.19 11.53
CA THR A 90 -33.42 -10.43 11.77
C THR A 90 -33.65 -11.87 12.22
N ALA A 91 -33.84 -12.10 13.53
CA ALA A 91 -34.90 -12.91 14.16
C ALA A 91 -34.68 -12.99 15.71
N ALA A 92 -35.65 -12.46 16.48
CA ALA A 92 -35.68 -12.17 17.93
C ALA A 92 -36.07 -13.37 18.84
N PRO A 93 -36.34 -13.26 20.19
CA PRO A 93 -36.35 -12.12 21.16
C PRO A 93 -35.65 -12.42 22.54
N VAL A 94 -35.42 -11.51 23.53
CA VAL A 94 -36.34 -10.76 24.43
C VAL A 94 -35.60 -9.67 25.27
N ALA A 95 -36.12 -8.44 25.21
CA ALA A 95 -36.25 -7.32 26.17
C ALA A 95 -35.18 -6.97 27.26
N LYS A 96 -34.67 -5.71 27.24
CA LYS A 96 -35.23 -4.54 27.99
C LYS A 96 -34.43 -3.23 27.79
N ALA A 97 -35.20 -2.15 27.57
CA ALA A 97 -35.04 -0.75 28.00
C ALA A 97 -33.97 0.20 27.40
N ALA A 98 -34.49 1.27 26.77
CA ALA A 98 -33.87 2.50 26.24
C ALA A 98 -33.72 3.59 27.37
N PRO A 99 -33.38 4.90 27.15
CA PRO A 99 -33.23 5.66 25.88
C PRO A 99 -32.23 6.89 25.83
N LYS A 100 -32.18 7.55 24.65
CA LYS A 100 -31.95 9.01 24.33
C LYS A 100 -30.48 9.54 24.22
N LYS A 101 -30.06 10.44 23.28
CA LYS A 101 -30.70 11.32 22.26
C LYS A 101 -29.65 11.96 21.28
N ALA A 102 -30.07 12.27 20.04
CA ALA A 102 -29.69 13.39 19.11
C ALA A 102 -28.24 13.52 18.57
N ALA A 103 -27.91 13.96 17.34
CA ALA A 103 -28.64 14.45 16.16
C ALA A 103 -27.68 14.53 14.93
N THR A 104 -28.21 14.42 13.71
CA THR A 104 -27.61 14.84 12.40
C THR A 104 -28.24 16.20 12.00
N PRO A 105 -27.75 17.03 11.04
CA PRO A 105 -27.45 16.65 9.63
C PRO A 105 -26.29 17.40 8.91
N ALA A 106 -25.98 16.92 7.69
CA ALA A 106 -25.15 17.51 6.61
C ALA A 106 -25.78 18.83 6.02
N PRO A 107 -25.39 19.44 4.87
CA PRO A 107 -24.40 19.12 3.82
C PRO A 107 -23.70 20.34 3.10
N ALA A 108 -22.94 20.03 2.03
CA ALA A 108 -22.81 20.76 0.74
C ALA A 108 -21.79 21.92 0.53
N ALA A 109 -20.80 21.60 -0.33
CA ALA A 109 -20.40 22.26 -1.58
C ALA A 109 -20.09 23.78 -1.63
N LYS A 110 -18.87 24.12 -2.11
CA LYS A 110 -18.62 24.78 -3.41
C LYS A 110 -17.17 25.25 -3.56
N ALA A 111 -16.56 24.89 -4.69
CA ALA A 111 -15.43 25.59 -5.29
C ALA A 111 -15.83 27.03 -5.72
N PRO A 112 -14.86 27.95 -5.84
CA PRO A 112 -14.63 28.48 -7.19
C PRO A 112 -13.14 28.71 -7.54
N GLN A 113 -12.87 28.57 -8.83
CA GLN A 113 -11.58 28.71 -9.50
C GLN A 113 -11.18 30.17 -9.82
N LYS A 114 -9.90 30.28 -10.21
CA LYS A 114 -9.21 31.21 -11.15
C LYS A 114 -8.47 32.40 -10.55
N SER A 115 -7.13 32.30 -10.55
CA SER A 115 -6.24 33.18 -11.34
C SER A 115 -4.77 32.79 -11.14
N ALA A 116 -4.07 32.41 -12.22
CA ALA A 116 -2.61 32.60 -12.33
C ALA A 116 -2.35 34.11 -12.59
N PRO A 117 -1.16 34.69 -12.36
CA PRO A 117 0.16 34.06 -12.25
C PRO A 117 1.05 34.59 -11.10
N LYS A 118 2.04 33.81 -10.66
CA LYS A 118 3.43 34.24 -10.32
C LYS A 118 4.17 33.15 -9.54
N ALA A 119 5.42 32.92 -9.92
CA ALA A 119 6.38 32.14 -9.16
C ALA A 119 6.39 32.57 -7.68
N GLY A 120 6.09 31.64 -6.77
CA GLY A 120 6.11 31.93 -5.33
C GLY A 120 5.40 30.90 -4.47
N LYS A 121 6.21 30.07 -3.80
CA LYS A 121 5.86 29.13 -2.72
C LYS A 121 4.89 28.02 -3.12
N SER A 122 5.45 26.83 -3.37
CA SER A 122 4.71 25.57 -3.47
C SER A 122 3.75 25.42 -2.28
N ALA A 123 2.45 25.38 -2.57
CA ALA A 123 1.45 25.08 -1.54
C ALA A 123 1.70 23.64 -1.05
N LYS A 124 1.61 23.43 0.28
CA LYS A 124 1.72 22.10 0.86
C LYS A 124 0.34 21.45 0.86
N ILE A 125 0.23 20.30 0.22
CA ILE A 125 -0.99 19.49 0.12
C ILE A 125 -0.89 18.32 1.10
N GLU A 126 -1.98 18.01 1.79
CA GLU A 126 -2.11 16.86 2.69
C GLU A 126 -2.83 15.71 1.98
N LEU A 127 -2.15 14.57 1.83
CA LEU A 127 -2.74 13.35 1.26
C LEU A 127 -3.68 12.67 2.26
N PRO A 128 -4.64 11.85 1.78
CA PRO A 128 -5.49 11.02 2.64
C PRO A 128 -4.70 10.04 3.51
N SER A 129 -3.51 9.61 3.06
CA SER A 129 -2.54 8.86 3.86
C SER A 129 -1.82 9.67 4.96
N GLY A 130 -2.11 10.97 5.10
CA GLY A 130 -1.50 11.89 6.08
C GLY A 130 -0.14 12.45 5.66
N LYS A 131 0.34 12.14 4.45
CA LYS A 131 1.62 12.62 3.91
C LYS A 131 1.49 14.06 3.39
N LYS A 132 2.41 14.94 3.79
CA LYS A 132 2.48 16.32 3.28
C LYS A 132 3.40 16.38 2.06
N ILE A 133 2.89 16.85 0.92
CA ILE A 133 3.66 17.01 -0.32
C ILE A 133 3.63 18.45 -0.79
N ASN A 134 4.57 18.81 -1.66
CA ASN A 134 4.52 20.08 -2.36
C ASN A 134 3.61 19.95 -3.60
N GLN A 135 2.91 21.03 -3.92
CA GLN A 135 2.20 21.15 -5.18
C GLN A 135 3.15 20.91 -6.36
N ASP A 136 2.68 20.14 -7.34
CA ASP A 136 3.42 19.74 -8.55
C ASP A 136 4.63 18.82 -8.30
N ASP A 137 4.72 18.18 -7.13
CA ASP A 137 5.76 17.17 -6.87
C ASP A 137 5.47 15.89 -7.69
N LEU A 138 6.18 15.72 -8.81
CA LEU A 138 6.01 14.56 -9.70
C LEU A 138 6.39 13.24 -9.02
N LYS A 139 7.13 13.27 -7.90
CA LYS A 139 7.48 12.07 -7.12
C LYS A 139 6.28 11.37 -6.48
N VAL A 140 5.09 11.97 -6.54
CA VAL A 140 3.85 11.33 -6.08
C VAL A 140 3.38 10.22 -7.03
N ILE A 141 3.87 10.24 -8.27
CA ILE A 141 3.54 9.28 -9.33
C ILE A 141 4.45 8.05 -9.19
N GLU A 142 3.87 6.85 -9.28
CA GLU A 142 4.63 5.62 -9.13
C GLU A 142 5.64 5.47 -10.27
N GLY A 143 6.90 5.22 -9.91
CA GLY A 143 7.98 5.05 -10.87
C GLY A 143 8.73 6.34 -11.18
N ILE A 144 8.22 7.51 -10.79
CA ILE A 144 8.95 8.78 -10.90
C ILE A 144 9.76 9.02 -9.62
N GLY A 145 11.06 8.78 -9.70
CA GLY A 145 12.02 9.13 -8.64
C GLY A 145 12.65 10.51 -8.85
N PRO A 146 13.48 11.00 -7.89
CA PRO A 146 14.12 12.32 -7.97
C PRO A 146 14.94 12.56 -9.26
N LYS A 147 15.52 11.49 -9.81
CA LYS A 147 16.29 11.59 -11.06
C LYS A 147 15.40 11.69 -12.30
N ILE A 148 14.26 11.00 -12.31
CA ILE A 148 13.32 11.04 -13.42
C ILE A 148 12.58 12.38 -13.40
N GLU A 149 12.17 12.84 -12.23
CA GLU A 149 11.62 14.18 -12.04
C GLU A 149 12.59 15.25 -12.57
N GLY A 150 13.89 15.15 -12.26
CA GLY A 150 14.91 16.05 -12.82
C GLY A 150 14.91 16.05 -14.36
N LEU A 151 14.90 14.86 -14.98
CA LEU A 151 14.86 14.72 -16.44
C LEU A 151 13.58 15.29 -17.06
N LEU A 152 12.44 15.10 -16.41
CA LEU A 152 11.15 15.63 -16.87
C LEU A 152 11.12 17.16 -16.77
N ASN A 153 11.62 17.71 -15.65
CA ASN A 153 11.77 19.15 -15.47
C ASN A 153 12.68 19.77 -16.54
N ASP A 154 13.82 19.12 -16.84
CA ASP A 154 14.75 19.54 -17.89
C ASP A 154 14.09 19.51 -19.29
N ALA A 155 13.15 18.58 -19.50
CA ALA A 155 12.33 18.48 -20.72
C ALA A 155 11.12 19.44 -20.74
N GLY A 156 10.96 20.30 -19.73
CA GLY A 156 9.86 21.26 -19.61
C GLY A 156 8.55 20.66 -19.10
N ILE A 157 8.58 19.44 -18.56
CA ILE A 157 7.44 18.76 -17.94
C ILE A 157 7.62 18.89 -16.43
N ALA A 158 7.15 20.00 -15.86
CA ALA A 158 7.40 20.35 -14.46
C ALA A 158 6.17 20.26 -13.55
N THR A 159 4.97 20.22 -14.12
CA THR A 159 3.72 20.16 -13.37
C THR A 159 2.94 18.87 -13.61
N TRP A 160 1.99 18.54 -12.73
CA TRP A 160 1.09 17.41 -12.98
C TRP A 160 0.23 17.63 -14.23
N ALA A 161 -0.09 18.88 -14.56
CA ALA A 161 -0.81 19.20 -15.80
C ALA A 161 0.06 18.93 -17.03
N ASP A 162 1.31 19.40 -17.04
CA ASP A 162 2.22 19.17 -18.16
C ASP A 162 2.45 17.68 -18.41
N LEU A 163 2.56 16.89 -17.33
CA LEU A 163 2.77 15.45 -17.45
C LEU A 163 1.49 14.69 -17.86
N ALA A 164 0.32 15.17 -17.44
CA ALA A 164 -0.96 14.60 -17.86
C ALA A 164 -1.27 14.85 -19.33
N ASP A 165 -0.88 16.03 -19.84
CA ASP A 165 -1.11 16.45 -21.21
C ASP A 165 0.07 16.08 -22.15
N ALA A 166 1.20 15.65 -21.60
CA ALA A 166 2.35 15.19 -22.39
C ALA A 166 2.06 13.85 -23.09
N ASP A 167 2.44 13.77 -24.36
CA ASP A 167 2.40 12.51 -25.10
C ASP A 167 3.33 11.47 -24.48
N GLN A 168 2.83 10.25 -24.34
CA GLN A 168 3.59 9.10 -23.82
C GLN A 168 4.90 8.91 -24.57
N GLU A 169 4.90 9.12 -25.89
CA GLU A 169 6.08 9.00 -26.74
C GLU A 169 7.15 10.03 -26.40
N LYS A 170 6.75 11.29 -26.15
CA LYS A 170 7.67 12.35 -25.75
C LYS A 170 8.33 12.03 -24.41
N VAL A 171 7.53 11.55 -23.45
CA VAL A 171 8.04 11.13 -22.14
C VAL A 171 9.00 9.94 -22.28
N GLN A 172 8.65 8.95 -23.11
CA GLN A 172 9.51 7.81 -23.39
C GLN A 172 10.84 8.23 -24.03
N GLN A 173 10.80 9.15 -24.99
CA GLN A 173 11.98 9.67 -25.66
C GLN A 173 12.94 10.37 -24.67
N VAL A 174 12.41 11.18 -23.74
CA VAL A 174 13.21 11.81 -22.68
C VAL A 174 13.92 10.76 -21.81
N LEU A 175 13.25 9.65 -21.49
CA LEU A 175 13.87 8.55 -20.73
C LEU A 175 14.94 7.81 -21.54
N ASP A 176 14.69 7.59 -22.83
CA ASP A 176 15.64 6.92 -23.73
C ASP A 176 16.91 7.74 -23.96
N ASP A 177 16.78 9.05 -24.14
CA ASP A 177 17.88 10.00 -24.29
C ASP A 177 18.70 10.11 -22.99
N ALA A 178 18.06 9.98 -21.82
CA ALA A 178 18.74 9.94 -20.53
C ALA A 178 19.55 8.65 -20.29
N GLY A 179 19.30 7.61 -21.09
CA GLY A 179 20.15 6.43 -21.21
C GLY A 179 19.53 5.10 -20.74
N PRO A 180 20.23 3.97 -20.95
CA PRO A 180 19.68 2.63 -20.81
C PRO A 180 19.14 2.28 -19.42
N ARG A 181 19.58 3.00 -18.37
CA ARG A 181 19.12 2.77 -17.00
C ARG A 181 17.65 3.13 -16.80
N TYR A 182 17.12 4.06 -17.60
CA TYR A 182 15.75 4.56 -17.44
C TYR A 182 14.71 3.78 -18.25
N ARG A 183 15.15 2.93 -19.19
CA ARG A 183 14.29 2.06 -20.03
C ARG A 183 13.45 1.05 -19.27
N MET A 184 13.80 0.77 -18.01
CA MET A 184 13.02 -0.13 -17.16
C MET A 184 11.72 0.51 -16.66
N HIS A 185 11.64 1.85 -16.68
CA HIS A 185 10.46 2.59 -16.29
C HIS A 185 9.49 2.69 -17.47
N ASN A 186 8.21 2.48 -17.20
CA ASN A 186 7.16 2.58 -18.22
C ASN A 186 6.32 3.85 -17.97
N PRO A 187 6.30 4.82 -18.89
CA PRO A 187 5.53 6.05 -18.75
C PRO A 187 4.03 5.89 -19.03
N ALA A 188 3.56 4.69 -19.43
CA ALA A 188 2.17 4.45 -19.81
C ALA A 188 1.15 4.86 -18.74
N THR A 189 1.49 4.68 -17.46
CA THR A 189 0.58 4.99 -16.34
C THR A 189 0.76 6.41 -15.79
N TRP A 190 1.84 7.11 -16.18
CA TRP A 190 2.21 8.40 -15.60
C TRP A 190 1.23 9.51 -15.97
N ALA A 191 0.77 9.55 -17.23
CA ALA A 191 -0.21 10.56 -17.66
C ALA A 191 -1.53 10.46 -16.88
N LYS A 192 -2.03 9.22 -16.68
CA LYS A 192 -3.26 8.95 -15.93
C LYS A 192 -3.11 9.26 -14.44
N GLN A 193 -1.98 8.91 -13.84
CA GLN A 193 -1.68 9.27 -12.45
C GLN A 193 -1.53 10.79 -12.27
N ALA A 194 -0.86 11.47 -13.21
CA ALA A 194 -0.72 12.92 -13.20
C ALA A 194 -2.07 13.62 -13.34
N ALA A 195 -2.98 13.11 -14.17
CA ALA A 195 -4.34 13.62 -14.29
C ALA A 195 -5.12 13.50 -12.97
N LEU A 196 -5.01 12.37 -12.27
CA LEU A 196 -5.63 12.17 -10.95
C LEU A 196 -5.04 13.11 -9.88
N ALA A 197 -3.72 13.32 -9.91
CA ALA A 197 -3.04 14.26 -9.02
C ALA A 197 -3.45 15.72 -9.31
N ARG A 198 -3.56 16.10 -10.59
CA ARG A 198 -4.05 17.42 -11.04
C ARG A 198 -5.48 17.69 -10.58
N ASP A 199 -6.34 16.68 -10.66
CA ASP A 199 -7.74 16.76 -10.27
C ASP A 199 -7.96 16.65 -8.74
N GLU A 200 -6.88 16.58 -7.95
CA GLU A 200 -6.89 16.37 -6.49
C GLU A 200 -7.65 15.09 -6.06
N LYS A 201 -7.75 14.10 -6.95
CA LYS A 201 -8.42 12.81 -6.70
C LYS A 201 -7.49 11.84 -6.00
N TRP A 202 -6.96 12.25 -4.84
CA TRP A 202 -5.92 11.52 -4.12
C TRP A 202 -6.34 10.11 -3.68
N ALA A 203 -7.60 9.92 -3.26
CA ALA A 203 -8.09 8.60 -2.88
C ALA A 203 -8.18 7.63 -4.09
N GLU A 204 -8.57 8.14 -5.26
CA GLU A 204 -8.58 7.35 -6.50
C GLU A 204 -7.15 7.06 -6.98
N LEU A 205 -6.25 8.02 -6.84
CA LEU A 205 -4.83 7.85 -7.15
C LEU A 205 -4.20 6.75 -6.28
N GLU A 206 -4.39 6.79 -4.96
CA GLU A 206 -3.86 5.77 -4.05
C GLU A 206 -4.44 4.38 -4.36
N LYS A 207 -5.75 4.30 -4.64
CA LYS A 207 -6.38 3.04 -5.06
C LYS A 207 -5.80 2.53 -6.38
N TYR A 208 -5.65 3.40 -7.37
CA TYR A 208 -5.08 3.05 -8.66
C TYR A 208 -3.62 2.59 -8.52
N GLN A 209 -2.81 3.26 -7.69
CA GLN A 209 -1.45 2.83 -7.37
C GLN A 209 -1.39 1.48 -6.64
N ASP A 210 -2.36 1.18 -5.78
CA ASP A 210 -2.47 -0.11 -5.09
C ASP A 210 -2.81 -1.26 -6.06
N GLU A 211 -3.57 -0.98 -7.11
CA GLU A 211 -3.96 -1.95 -8.15
C GLU A 211 -2.83 -2.21 -9.17
N LEU A 212 -1.95 -1.23 -9.41
CA LEU A 212 -0.82 -1.35 -10.33
C LEU A 212 0.30 -2.26 -9.79
N ASP A 213 0.86 -3.15 -10.62
CA ASP A 213 2.04 -3.94 -10.27
C ASP A 213 3.32 -3.22 -10.71
N GLY A 214 3.76 -2.25 -9.90
CA GLY A 214 5.01 -1.53 -10.16
C GLY A 214 4.91 -0.56 -11.34
N GLY A 215 3.79 0.15 -11.46
CA GLY A 215 3.54 1.11 -12.55
C GLY A 215 3.09 0.49 -13.87
N ARG A 216 2.69 -0.78 -13.90
CA ARG A 216 2.07 -1.46 -15.05
C ARG A 216 0.62 -1.84 -14.71
N GLU A 217 -0.29 -1.53 -15.64
CA GLU A 217 -1.69 -2.03 -15.63
C GLU A 217 -1.75 -3.53 -15.87
#